data_AF-A0A6F9CPP9-F1
#
_entry.id   AF-A0A6F9CPP9-F1
#
_cell.length_a   1.000
_cell.length_b   1.000
_cell.length_c   1.000
_cell.angle_alpha   90.00
_cell.angle_beta   90.00
_cell.angle_gamma   90.00
#
_symmetry.space_group_name_H-M   'P 1'
#
loop_
_entity.id
_entity.type
_entity.pdbx_description
1 polymer ?
#
loop_
_entity_poly.entity_id
_entity_poly.type
_entity_poly.pdbx_seq_one_letter_code
_entity_poly.pdbx_strand_id
1 'polypeptide(L)'
;MAVTEAPCDLSYCKMRGIVSVLTAFIKERKIGLNDFISRLVSNPHMCQHSEVDFLKIDENQNEKMDNAELLNPTLLTSPRSSLAEELAIKPCDFDYLKIIGKGSFGKVLLARHRESNEYYAVKVLQKKIILKKKEQKHIMAERSVLMKNIKHPFLVGLHYSFQTTDKLYFVLDYVNGGELFYHLQRERVFLEPRARFYAAEIASALGYLHSLHIVYRDLKPENILLDSAGHIVLTDFGLCKEGLAPTGTTTTFCGTPEYLAPEVLQKQAYDRTVDWWCLGSVLYEMLYGLPPFYSRNTAEMYNNILNKPLILKPNVSNAGRELLEGLLQKDRTKRLGVKDDFMELKCHAFFSPINWDDLMARKITPPYIPSVSGPTDLRHFDPEFTHLPVTSSLCNTDGLLVTSSIKEAAGAFPGFSYGPADGFM
;
A
#
# COMPACT_ATOMS: atom_id res chain seq x y z
N MET A 1 -11.87 55.68 8.40
CA MET A 1 -10.51 55.13 8.49
C MET A 1 -10.25 54.73 9.93
N ALA A 2 -10.32 53.44 10.22
CA ALA A 2 -9.76 52.84 11.42
C ALA A 2 -9.55 51.36 11.10
N VAL A 3 -8.29 50.96 10.96
CA VAL A 3 -7.84 49.58 10.78
C VAL A 3 -7.67 49.01 12.19
N THR A 4 -8.37 47.94 12.52
CA THR A 4 -8.13 47.16 13.74
C THR A 4 -7.32 45.92 13.38
N GLU A 5 -6.06 45.90 13.85
CA GLU A 5 -5.16 44.74 13.79
C GLU A 5 -5.71 43.58 14.63
N ALA A 6 -5.64 42.37 14.07
CA ALA A 6 -5.97 41.11 14.75
C ALA A 6 -4.78 40.63 15.62
N PRO A 7 -5.02 40.01 16.79
CA PRO A 7 -3.95 39.58 17.67
C PRO A 7 -3.24 38.32 17.15
N CYS A 8 -1.91 38.34 17.27
CA CYS A 8 -0.98 37.30 16.85
C CYS A 8 -1.13 36.03 17.72
N ASP A 9 -1.43 34.89 17.07
CA ASP A 9 -1.67 33.59 17.71
C ASP A 9 -0.41 32.94 18.28
N LEU A 10 -0.16 33.20 19.57
CA LEU A 10 0.85 32.56 20.41
C LEU A 10 0.63 31.02 20.59
N SER A 11 -0.42 30.45 19.98
CA SER A 11 -0.80 29.02 20.02
C SER A 11 -0.01 28.15 19.01
N TYR A 12 0.42 28.74 17.90
CA TYR A 12 1.13 28.03 16.80
C TYR A 12 2.52 27.52 17.22
N CYS A 13 3.25 28.28 18.05
CA CYS A 13 4.58 27.89 18.53
C CYS A 13 4.56 26.74 19.56
N LYS A 14 3.47 26.59 20.35
CA LYS A 14 3.33 25.48 21.30
C LYS A 14 2.93 24.16 20.61
N MET A 15 2.14 24.22 19.53
CA MET A 15 1.81 23.05 18.70
C MET A 15 3.03 22.50 17.93
N ARG A 16 3.96 23.39 17.52
CA ARG A 16 5.22 23.00 16.86
C ARG A 16 6.13 22.15 17.75
N GLY A 17 6.12 22.39 19.07
CA GLY A 17 6.89 21.60 20.04
C GLY A 17 6.35 20.19 20.27
N ILE A 18 5.04 20.00 20.24
CA ILE A 18 4.42 18.67 20.43
C ILE A 18 4.58 17.81 19.17
N VAL A 19 4.48 18.41 17.98
CA VAL A 19 4.75 17.74 16.70
C VAL A 19 6.23 17.38 16.57
N SER A 20 7.17 18.24 16.98
CA SER A 20 8.59 17.90 16.94
C SER A 20 8.96 16.77 17.92
N VAL A 21 8.30 16.69 19.08
CA VAL A 21 8.52 15.60 20.06
C VAL A 21 7.99 14.26 19.51
N LEU A 22 6.84 14.23 18.84
CA LEU A 22 6.31 12.99 18.24
C LEU A 22 7.16 12.50 17.06
N THR A 23 7.60 13.41 16.18
CA THR A 23 8.46 13.07 15.04
C THR A 23 9.87 12.68 15.49
N ALA A 24 10.42 13.34 16.51
CA ALA A 24 11.68 12.93 17.13
C ALA A 24 11.57 11.55 17.80
N PHE A 25 10.45 11.24 18.45
CA PHE A 25 10.19 9.96 19.10
C PHE A 25 10.11 8.79 18.11
N ILE A 26 9.45 8.98 16.96
CA ILE A 26 9.40 7.97 15.89
C ILE A 26 10.80 7.78 15.26
N LYS A 27 11.56 8.87 15.12
CA LYS A 27 12.94 8.84 14.61
C LYS A 27 13.90 8.13 15.58
N GLU A 28 13.75 8.36 16.89
CA GLU A 28 14.54 7.73 17.95
C GLU A 28 14.28 6.22 18.03
N ARG A 29 13.03 5.77 17.85
CA ARG A 29 12.69 4.33 17.75
C ARG A 29 13.22 3.67 16.49
N LYS A 30 13.26 4.38 15.35
CA LYS A 30 13.85 3.88 14.10
C LYS A 30 15.38 3.77 14.18
N ILE A 31 16.02 4.67 14.92
CA ILE A 31 17.47 4.63 15.20
C ILE A 31 17.78 3.51 16.21
N GLY A 32 17.01 3.39 17.29
CA GLY A 32 17.18 2.33 18.30
C GLY A 32 16.98 0.92 17.73
N LEU A 33 16.00 0.73 16.83
CA LEU A 33 15.80 -0.54 16.13
C LEU A 33 16.95 -0.85 15.16
N ASN A 34 17.47 0.16 14.45
CA ASN A 34 18.62 -0.03 13.54
C ASN A 34 19.93 -0.29 14.31
N ASP A 35 20.16 0.36 15.45
CA ASP A 35 21.32 0.12 16.32
C ASP A 35 21.23 -1.26 16.98
N PHE A 36 20.03 -1.67 17.42
CA PHE A 36 19.77 -3.01 17.94
C PHE A 36 20.03 -4.09 16.88
N ILE A 37 19.49 -3.93 15.65
CA ILE A 37 19.74 -4.85 14.53
C ILE A 37 21.22 -4.89 14.16
N SER A 38 21.91 -3.73 14.15
CA SER A 38 23.35 -3.68 13.86
C SER A 38 24.17 -4.41 14.92
N ARG A 39 23.85 -4.24 16.21
CA ARG A 39 24.53 -4.96 17.32
C ARG A 39 24.26 -6.46 17.30
N LEU A 40 23.07 -6.88 16.87
CA LEU A 40 22.70 -8.29 16.74
C LEU A 40 23.45 -8.98 15.59
N VAL A 41 23.66 -8.27 14.48
CA VAL A 41 24.41 -8.75 13.31
C VAL A 41 25.93 -8.75 13.54
N SER A 42 26.43 -7.88 14.43
CA SER A 42 27.87 -7.77 14.73
C SER A 42 28.38 -8.74 15.80
N ASN A 43 27.53 -9.52 16.48
CA ASN A 43 27.93 -10.47 17.53
C ASN A 43 27.48 -11.92 17.22
N PRO A 44 28.35 -12.76 16.63
CA PRO A 44 28.01 -14.13 16.22
C PRO A 44 27.55 -15.08 17.36
N HIS A 45 27.76 -14.72 18.62
CA HIS A 45 27.39 -15.54 19.78
C HIS A 45 25.99 -15.26 20.34
N MET A 46 25.28 -14.20 19.91
CA MET A 46 23.90 -13.92 20.36
C MET A 46 22.84 -14.71 19.58
N CYS A 47 23.19 -15.25 18.40
CA CYS A 47 22.31 -16.08 17.57
C CYS A 47 22.10 -17.52 18.10
N GLN A 48 22.69 -17.86 19.26
CA GLN A 48 22.57 -19.19 19.89
C GLN A 48 21.79 -19.16 21.21
N HIS A 49 21.24 -18.01 21.61
CA HIS A 49 20.39 -17.91 22.80
C HIS A 49 18.98 -18.41 22.49
N SER A 50 18.37 -19.16 23.42
CA SER A 50 17.05 -19.81 23.23
C SER A 50 15.89 -18.85 22.91
N GLU A 51 16.03 -17.55 23.15
CA GLU A 51 15.04 -16.51 22.82
C GLU A 51 15.17 -15.96 21.38
N VAL A 52 16.18 -16.39 20.61
CA VAL A 52 16.46 -15.91 19.22
C VAL A 52 16.25 -17.03 18.18
N ASP A 53 15.76 -18.20 18.58
CA ASP A 53 15.58 -19.38 17.71
C ASP A 53 14.46 -19.22 16.66
N PHE A 54 13.69 -18.12 16.70
CA PHE A 54 12.64 -17.81 15.71
C PHE A 54 13.17 -17.29 14.36
N LEU A 55 14.48 -17.02 14.24
CA LEU A 55 15.12 -16.55 13.00
C LEU A 55 15.65 -17.68 12.10
N LYS A 56 15.43 -18.95 12.46
CA LYS A 56 15.78 -20.07 11.58
C LYS A 56 14.73 -20.24 10.48
N ILE A 57 15.20 -19.99 9.26
CA ILE A 57 14.50 -20.18 8.00
C ILE A 57 14.31 -21.68 7.78
N ASP A 58 13.07 -22.09 7.53
CA ASP A 58 12.72 -23.47 7.17
C ASP A 58 13.09 -23.72 5.70
N GLU A 59 14.01 -24.65 5.48
CA GLU A 59 14.30 -25.25 4.17
C GLU A 59 13.35 -26.43 3.95
N ASN A 60 12.42 -26.33 3.01
CA ASN A 60 11.70 -27.49 2.45
C ASN A 60 11.65 -27.32 0.92
N GLN A 61 12.53 -28.00 0.18
CA GLN A 61 12.45 -29.39 -0.34
C GLN A 61 11.53 -29.55 -1.56
N ASN A 62 12.17 -29.42 -2.73
CA ASN A 62 12.03 -30.16 -3.98
C ASN A 62 10.70 -30.88 -4.30
N GLU A 63 10.03 -30.41 -5.36
CA GLU A 63 9.34 -31.27 -6.31
C GLU A 63 10.19 -31.37 -7.59
N LYS A 64 10.55 -32.61 -7.95
CA LYS A 64 11.30 -32.97 -9.15
C LYS A 64 10.35 -32.99 -10.34
N MET A 65 10.76 -32.40 -11.46
CA MET A 65 10.23 -32.76 -12.78
C MET A 65 11.40 -32.94 -13.73
N ASP A 66 11.40 -34.10 -14.39
CA ASP A 66 12.50 -34.66 -15.17
C ASP A 66 12.87 -33.80 -16.39
N ASN A 67 14.17 -33.63 -16.60
CA ASN A 67 14.76 -33.13 -17.84
C ASN A 67 15.66 -34.22 -18.41
N ALA A 68 15.35 -34.69 -19.61
CA ALA A 68 16.28 -35.36 -20.50
C ALA A 68 16.07 -34.82 -21.91
N GLU A 69 17.02 -34.03 -22.42
CA GLU A 69 17.86 -34.39 -23.58
C GLU A 69 18.76 -33.22 -24.01
N LEU A 70 19.99 -33.57 -24.36
CA LEU A 70 21.09 -32.69 -24.80
C LEU A 70 20.94 -32.30 -26.28
N LEU A 71 21.47 -31.14 -26.69
CA LEU A 71 22.66 -31.04 -27.58
C LEU A 71 22.94 -29.61 -28.12
N ASN A 72 24.16 -29.16 -27.82
CA ASN A 72 25.17 -28.36 -28.55
C ASN A 72 24.95 -26.92 -29.10
N PRO A 73 26.00 -26.06 -29.00
CA PRO A 73 25.98 -24.67 -29.43
C PRO A 73 26.56 -24.49 -30.85
N THR A 74 25.96 -23.62 -31.66
CA THR A 74 26.69 -23.05 -32.82
C THR A 74 26.20 -21.63 -33.11
N LEU A 75 27.19 -20.75 -33.28
CA LEU A 75 27.12 -19.36 -33.68
C LEU A 75 26.22 -19.13 -34.91
N LEU A 76 25.46 -18.03 -34.90
CA LEU A 76 25.18 -17.22 -36.10
C LEU A 76 24.73 -15.80 -35.70
N THR A 77 25.60 -14.85 -36.02
CA THR A 77 25.38 -13.41 -36.06
C THR A 77 24.30 -13.03 -37.08
N SER A 78 23.33 -12.20 -36.68
CA SER A 78 22.72 -11.19 -37.57
C SER A 78 22.03 -10.09 -36.74
N PRO A 79 22.19 -8.80 -37.11
CA PRO A 79 21.51 -7.70 -36.45
C PRO A 79 20.13 -7.52 -37.09
N ARG A 80 19.09 -8.05 -36.45
CA ARG A 80 17.72 -7.62 -36.74
C ARG A 80 17.33 -6.60 -35.68
N SER A 81 17.56 -5.31 -35.98
CA SER A 81 16.93 -4.23 -35.23
C SER A 81 15.43 -4.30 -35.49
N SER A 82 14.70 -4.94 -34.59
CA SER A 82 13.26 -5.01 -34.67
C SER A 82 12.68 -3.66 -34.22
N LEU A 83 11.85 -3.06 -35.07
CA LEU A 83 10.92 -1.95 -34.79
C LEU A 83 10.11 -2.08 -33.49
N ALA A 84 10.15 -3.24 -32.82
CA ALA A 84 9.61 -3.48 -31.48
C ALA A 84 10.34 -2.74 -30.34
N GLU A 85 11.62 -2.36 -30.50
CA GLU A 85 12.34 -1.59 -29.46
C GLU A 85 12.01 -0.09 -29.46
N GLU A 86 11.38 0.42 -30.51
CA GLU A 86 10.97 1.83 -30.63
C GLU A 86 9.64 2.14 -29.92
N LEU A 87 8.81 1.12 -29.62
CA LEU A 87 7.49 1.28 -29.00
C LEU A 87 7.47 1.05 -27.48
N ALA A 88 8.61 0.72 -26.86
CA ALA A 88 8.68 0.48 -25.43
C ALA A 88 8.88 1.81 -24.68
N ILE A 89 7.91 2.19 -23.84
CA ILE A 89 8.02 3.34 -22.94
C ILE A 89 9.26 3.23 -22.06
N LYS A 90 10.02 4.32 -21.98
CA LYS A 90 11.29 4.47 -21.28
C LYS A 90 11.18 5.51 -20.15
N PRO A 91 12.08 5.47 -19.16
CA PRO A 91 12.17 6.50 -18.14
C PRO A 91 12.28 7.93 -18.70
N CYS A 92 12.91 8.10 -19.86
CA CYS A 92 13.10 9.39 -20.52
C CYS A 92 11.83 9.99 -21.15
N ASP A 93 10.75 9.23 -21.24
CA ASP A 93 9.47 9.68 -21.81
C ASP A 93 8.64 10.47 -20.79
N PHE A 94 9.14 10.58 -19.55
CA PHE A 94 8.51 11.30 -18.45
C PHE A 94 9.34 12.49 -17.98
N ASP A 95 8.65 13.60 -17.73
CA ASP A 95 9.17 14.73 -16.95
C ASP A 95 8.91 14.48 -15.47
N TYR A 96 9.96 14.14 -14.71
CA TYR A 96 9.86 13.95 -13.26
C TYR A 96 9.81 15.30 -12.53
N LEU A 97 8.66 15.63 -11.95
CA LEU A 97 8.40 16.97 -11.41
C LEU A 97 8.79 17.08 -9.94
N LYS A 98 8.28 16.18 -9.10
CA LYS A 98 8.44 16.25 -7.63
C LYS A 98 8.47 14.87 -6.98
N ILE A 99 9.22 14.75 -5.87
CA ILE A 99 9.14 13.56 -5.01
C ILE A 99 7.90 13.73 -4.12
N ILE A 100 6.98 12.77 -4.19
CA ILE A 100 5.71 12.81 -3.46
C ILE A 100 5.63 11.76 -2.35
N GLY A 101 6.58 10.81 -2.32
CA GLY A 101 6.66 9.81 -1.25
C GLY A 101 7.99 9.07 -1.22
N LYS A 102 8.23 8.36 -0.12
CA LYS A 102 9.41 7.51 0.07
C LYS A 102 9.02 6.18 0.72
N GLY A 103 9.35 5.09 0.03
CA GLY A 103 9.09 3.74 0.51
C GLY A 103 10.35 3.02 1.00
N SER A 104 10.15 1.78 1.47
CA SER A 104 11.21 0.90 1.99
C SER A 104 12.31 0.53 0.98
N PHE A 105 12.02 0.65 -0.32
CA PHE A 105 12.88 0.23 -1.43
C PHE A 105 13.15 1.35 -2.44
N GLY A 106 12.57 2.53 -2.25
CA GLY A 106 12.47 3.49 -3.34
C GLY A 106 11.78 4.81 -2.99
N LYS A 107 11.44 5.55 -4.04
CA LYS A 107 10.73 6.83 -3.97
C LYS A 107 9.53 6.81 -4.91
N VAL A 108 8.53 7.61 -4.61
CA VAL A 108 7.40 7.87 -5.51
C VAL A 108 7.52 9.30 -6.01
N LEU A 109 7.43 9.48 -7.32
CA LEU A 109 7.56 10.77 -7.98
C LEU A 109 6.29 11.12 -8.73
N LEU A 110 5.86 12.37 -8.65
CA LEU A 110 4.95 12.96 -9.62
C LEU A 110 5.72 13.14 -10.93
N ALA A 111 5.22 12.55 -12.00
CA ALA A 111 5.78 12.70 -13.33
C ALA A 111 4.69 13.04 -14.35
N ARG A 112 5.06 13.72 -15.42
CA ARG A 112 4.18 14.01 -16.56
C ARG A 112 4.71 13.28 -17.79
N HIS A 113 3.87 12.49 -18.46
CA HIS A 113 4.26 11.87 -19.72
C HIS A 113 4.35 12.94 -20.82
N ARG A 114 5.45 12.95 -21.57
CA ARG A 114 5.80 14.06 -22.47
C ARG A 114 4.85 14.20 -23.65
N GLU A 115 4.38 13.07 -24.19
CA GLU A 115 3.51 13.05 -25.36
C GLU A 115 2.05 13.34 -24.99
N SER A 116 1.49 12.59 -24.04
CA SER A 116 0.08 12.74 -23.66
C SER A 116 -0.19 13.92 -22.70
N ASN A 117 0.86 14.49 -22.08
CA ASN A 117 0.76 15.49 -21.00
C ASN A 117 -0.02 15.01 -19.75
N GLU A 118 -0.30 13.71 -19.63
CA GLU A 118 -0.95 13.14 -18.46
C GLU A 118 0.01 13.00 -17.28
N TYR A 119 -0.56 13.05 -16.07
CA TYR A 119 0.19 12.99 -14.81
C TYR A 119 0.08 11.62 -14.16
N TYR A 120 1.22 11.11 -13.67
CA TYR A 120 1.33 9.79 -13.07
C TYR A 120 2.13 9.82 -11.77
N ALA A 121 1.87 8.83 -10.92
CA ALA A 121 2.72 8.49 -9.78
C ALA A 121 3.72 7.41 -10.21
N VAL A 122 5.00 7.75 -10.30
CA VAL A 122 6.07 6.82 -10.68
C VAL A 122 6.78 6.31 -9.44
N LYS A 123 6.52 5.05 -9.06
CA LYS A 123 7.21 4.34 -7.97
C LYS A 123 8.50 3.74 -8.51
N VAL A 124 9.64 4.32 -8.10
CA VAL A 124 10.99 3.93 -8.53
C VAL A 124 11.68 3.16 -7.42
N LEU A 125 11.97 1.89 -7.67
CA LEU A 125 12.58 0.96 -6.71
C LEU A 125 14.00 0.57 -7.12
N GLN A 126 14.90 0.43 -6.15
CA GLN A 126 16.29 0.03 -6.40
C GLN A 126 16.46 -1.48 -6.33
N LYS A 127 16.88 -2.12 -7.43
CA LYS A 127 17.06 -3.58 -7.51
C LYS A 127 18.02 -4.11 -6.44
N LYS A 128 19.12 -3.40 -6.20
CA LYS A 128 20.10 -3.74 -5.16
C LYS A 128 19.49 -3.80 -3.75
N ILE A 129 18.59 -2.88 -3.42
CA ILE A 129 17.93 -2.85 -2.10
C ILE A 129 16.92 -4.00 -1.98
N ILE A 130 16.16 -4.27 -3.04
CA ILE A 130 15.19 -5.37 -3.09
C ILE A 130 15.90 -6.72 -2.88
N LEU A 131 16.99 -6.97 -3.61
CA LEU A 131 17.76 -8.21 -3.51
C LEU A 131 18.41 -8.37 -2.13
N LYS A 132 19.00 -7.30 -1.58
CA LYS A 132 19.57 -7.32 -0.22
C LYS A 132 18.52 -7.70 0.84
N LYS A 133 17.27 -7.29 0.65
CA LYS A 133 16.16 -7.60 1.56
C LYS A 133 15.43 -8.91 1.22
N LYS A 134 15.79 -9.60 0.12
CA LYS A 134 15.14 -10.81 -0.40
C LYS A 134 13.65 -10.63 -0.75
N GLU A 135 13.29 -9.43 -1.21
CA GLU A 135 11.88 -9.01 -1.45
C GLU A 135 11.45 -9.13 -2.92
N GLN A 136 12.26 -9.78 -3.76
CA GLN A 136 12.02 -9.91 -5.20
C GLN A 136 10.66 -10.56 -5.51
N LYS A 137 10.28 -11.61 -4.78
CA LYS A 137 9.01 -12.33 -4.98
C LYS A 137 7.81 -11.42 -4.72
N HIS A 138 7.87 -10.57 -3.69
CA HIS A 138 6.78 -9.64 -3.36
C HIS A 138 6.63 -8.56 -4.43
N ILE A 139 7.73 -8.01 -4.95
CA ILE A 139 7.68 -7.02 -6.04
C ILE A 139 7.11 -7.61 -7.34
N MET A 140 7.48 -8.85 -7.68
CA MET A 140 6.91 -9.54 -8.85
C MET A 140 5.43 -9.89 -8.64
N ALA A 141 5.02 -10.22 -7.42
CA ALA A 141 3.62 -10.44 -7.07
C ALA A 141 2.79 -9.15 -7.15
N GLU A 142 3.30 -8.01 -6.62
CA GLU A 142 2.67 -6.69 -6.74
C GLU A 142 2.39 -6.36 -8.21
N ARG A 143 3.41 -6.56 -9.06
CA ARG A 143 3.26 -6.38 -10.51
C ARG A 143 2.20 -7.29 -11.11
N SER A 144 2.25 -8.59 -10.78
CA SER A 144 1.27 -9.57 -11.28
C SER A 144 -0.16 -9.14 -10.96
N VAL A 145 -0.40 -8.66 -9.74
CA VAL A 145 -1.73 -8.23 -9.28
C VAL A 145 -2.20 -7.05 -10.12
N LEU A 146 -1.36 -6.02 -10.21
CA LEU A 146 -1.64 -4.80 -10.96
C LEU A 146 -1.85 -5.06 -12.46
N MET A 147 -1.20 -6.09 -13.01
CA MET A 147 -1.33 -6.46 -14.42
C MET A 147 -2.59 -7.24 -14.78
N LYS A 148 -3.36 -7.73 -13.81
CA LYS A 148 -4.62 -8.46 -14.07
C LYS A 148 -5.75 -7.57 -14.62
N ASN A 149 -5.41 -6.38 -15.10
CA ASN A 149 -6.34 -5.39 -15.63
C ASN A 149 -7.43 -5.09 -14.60
N ILE A 150 -6.99 -4.78 -13.37
CA ILE A 150 -7.85 -4.40 -12.26
C ILE A 150 -8.63 -3.16 -12.69
N LYS A 151 -9.88 -3.36 -13.10
CA LYS A 151 -10.78 -2.30 -13.57
C LYS A 151 -11.82 -2.06 -12.51
N HIS A 152 -11.44 -1.26 -11.51
CA HIS A 152 -12.34 -0.87 -10.43
C HIS A 152 -12.11 0.60 -10.08
N PRO A 153 -13.17 1.43 -9.94
CA PRO A 153 -13.06 2.89 -9.77
C PRO A 153 -12.30 3.31 -8.51
N PHE A 154 -12.20 2.43 -7.51
CA PHE A 154 -11.59 2.69 -6.20
C PHE A 154 -10.28 1.91 -5.98
N LEU A 155 -9.66 1.39 -7.03
CA LEU A 155 -8.35 0.74 -6.99
C LEU A 155 -7.38 1.49 -7.91
N VAL A 156 -6.11 1.63 -7.50
CA VAL A 156 -5.09 2.26 -8.34
C VAL A 156 -4.81 1.40 -9.58
N GLY A 157 -4.77 2.04 -10.74
CA GLY A 157 -4.38 1.45 -12.01
C GLY A 157 -2.87 1.46 -12.22
N LEU A 158 -2.38 0.42 -12.90
CA LEU A 158 -1.02 0.36 -13.45
C LEU A 158 -1.09 0.65 -14.95
N HIS A 159 -0.43 1.73 -15.38
CA HIS A 159 -0.30 2.10 -16.78
C HIS A 159 0.89 1.38 -17.41
N TYR A 160 2.07 1.50 -16.79
CA TYR A 160 3.29 0.92 -17.32
C TYR A 160 4.13 0.34 -16.20
N SER A 161 4.85 -0.73 -16.50
CA SER A 161 6.00 -1.13 -15.67
C SER A 161 7.20 -1.35 -16.58
N PHE A 162 8.35 -0.82 -16.19
CA PHE A 162 9.59 -0.97 -16.95
C PHE A 162 10.78 -0.99 -16.01
N GLN A 163 11.94 -1.38 -16.53
CA GLN A 163 13.14 -1.54 -15.73
C GLN A 163 14.38 -1.04 -16.45
N THR A 164 15.32 -0.52 -15.68
CA THR A 164 16.70 -0.26 -16.12
C THR A 164 17.62 -1.34 -15.55
N THR A 165 18.93 -1.20 -15.76
CA THR A 165 19.93 -2.10 -15.18
C THR A 165 19.86 -2.15 -13.65
N ASP A 166 19.54 -1.03 -12.99
CA ASP A 166 19.60 -0.87 -11.54
C ASP A 166 18.25 -0.60 -10.85
N LYS A 167 17.18 -0.28 -11.60
CA LYS A 167 15.88 0.15 -11.06
C LYS A 167 14.69 -0.53 -11.70
N LEU A 168 13.59 -0.53 -10.97
CA LEU A 168 12.25 -0.90 -11.42
C LEU A 168 11.34 0.32 -11.31
N TYR A 169 10.41 0.45 -12.25
CA TYR A 169 9.48 1.56 -12.35
C TYR A 169 8.06 1.01 -12.46
N PHE A 170 7.16 1.46 -11.59
CA PHE A 170 5.72 1.34 -11.77
C PHE A 170 5.16 2.73 -12.05
N VAL A 171 4.45 2.88 -13.17
CA VAL A 171 3.71 4.08 -13.54
C VAL A 171 2.25 3.85 -13.20
N LEU A 172 1.80 4.50 -12.13
CA LEU A 172 0.48 4.32 -11.53
C LEU A 172 -0.39 5.57 -11.72
N ASP A 173 -1.70 5.42 -11.51
CA ASP A 173 -2.60 6.58 -11.40
C ASP A 173 -2.07 7.58 -10.37
N TYR A 174 -2.14 8.86 -10.72
CA TYR A 174 -1.79 9.93 -9.81
C TYR A 174 -3.02 10.41 -9.03
N VAL A 175 -2.94 10.33 -7.70
CA VAL A 175 -4.02 10.67 -6.78
C VAL A 175 -3.53 11.75 -5.81
N ASN A 176 -4.16 12.93 -5.82
CA ASN A 176 -3.65 14.15 -5.16
C ASN A 176 -4.55 14.77 -4.10
N GLY A 177 -5.64 14.11 -3.73
CA GLY A 177 -6.47 14.50 -2.59
C GLY A 177 -5.83 14.16 -1.23
N GLY A 178 -4.75 13.38 -1.21
CA GLY A 178 -3.98 13.01 0.00
C GLY A 178 -4.46 11.72 0.67
N GLU A 179 -3.68 11.26 1.64
CA GLU A 179 -3.97 10.04 2.42
C GLU A 179 -5.19 10.25 3.35
N LEU A 180 -6.03 9.22 3.50
CA LEU A 180 -7.13 9.22 4.47
C LEU A 180 -6.59 9.48 5.89
N PHE A 181 -5.41 8.93 6.19
CA PHE A 181 -4.67 9.18 7.42
C PHE A 181 -4.50 10.68 7.71
N TYR A 182 -4.04 11.45 6.72
CA TYR A 182 -3.82 12.89 6.87
C TYR A 182 -5.12 13.64 7.23
N HIS A 183 -6.22 13.34 6.53
CA HIS A 183 -7.52 13.98 6.79
C HIS A 183 -8.08 13.60 8.15
N LEU A 184 -7.95 12.32 8.54
CA LEU A 184 -8.42 11.83 9.83
C LEU A 184 -7.63 12.43 11.00
N GLN A 185 -6.30 12.56 10.87
CA GLN A 185 -5.48 13.20 11.90
C GLN A 185 -5.86 14.68 12.13
N ARG A 186 -6.21 15.39 11.05
CA ARG A 186 -6.63 16.80 11.11
C ARG A 186 -8.01 16.97 11.74
N GLU A 187 -8.96 16.10 11.39
CA GLU A 187 -10.36 16.19 11.85
C GLU A 187 -10.64 15.40 13.13
N ARG A 188 -9.68 14.59 13.58
CA ARG A 188 -9.74 13.64 14.71
C ARG A 188 -10.70 12.47 14.51
N VAL A 189 -11.90 12.72 14.01
CA VAL A 189 -12.93 11.73 13.70
C VAL A 189 -13.74 12.18 12.50
N PHE A 190 -14.29 11.23 11.76
CA PHE A 190 -15.30 11.48 10.75
C PHE A 190 -16.70 11.18 11.29
N LEU A 191 -17.67 11.96 10.82
CA LEU A 191 -19.07 11.66 11.07
C LEU A 191 -19.50 10.38 10.33
N GLU A 192 -20.46 9.67 10.89
CA GLU A 192 -20.91 8.38 10.37
C GLU A 192 -21.30 8.41 8.87
N PRO A 193 -21.99 9.43 8.32
CA PRO A 193 -22.27 9.47 6.88
C PRO A 193 -21.00 9.47 6.02
N ARG A 194 -19.93 10.16 6.45
CA ARG A 194 -18.65 10.19 5.75
C ARG A 194 -17.92 8.86 5.87
N ALA A 195 -17.85 8.31 7.09
CA ALA A 195 -17.24 7.02 7.33
C ALA A 195 -17.96 5.89 6.58
N ARG A 196 -19.30 5.92 6.50
CA ARG A 196 -20.13 4.99 5.75
C ARG A 196 -19.84 5.03 4.26
N PHE A 197 -19.76 6.24 3.69
CA PHE A 197 -19.45 6.42 2.27
C PHE A 197 -18.08 5.81 1.93
N TYR A 198 -17.03 6.16 2.66
CA TYR A 198 -15.70 5.58 2.41
C TYR A 198 -15.66 4.07 2.68
N ALA A 199 -16.29 3.59 3.74
CA ALA A 199 -16.36 2.15 4.01
C ALA A 199 -17.08 1.37 2.90
N ALA A 200 -18.09 1.97 2.25
CA ALA A 200 -18.75 1.35 1.11
C ALA A 200 -17.82 1.24 -0.12
N GLU A 201 -17.09 2.30 -0.45
CA GLU A 201 -16.11 2.28 -1.56
C GLU A 201 -14.97 1.29 -1.30
N ILE A 202 -14.46 1.25 -0.07
CA ILE A 202 -13.43 0.28 0.34
C ILE A 202 -13.98 -1.14 0.27
N ALA A 203 -15.20 -1.38 0.77
CA ALA A 203 -15.80 -2.71 0.75
C ALA A 203 -16.03 -3.22 -0.67
N SER A 204 -16.48 -2.36 -1.60
CA SER A 204 -16.66 -2.76 -3.00
C SER A 204 -15.32 -3.09 -3.67
N ALA A 205 -14.28 -2.32 -3.36
CA ALA A 205 -12.92 -2.55 -3.86
C ALA A 205 -12.34 -3.88 -3.37
N LEU A 206 -12.48 -4.18 -2.07
CA LEU A 206 -12.07 -5.47 -1.49
C LEU A 206 -12.88 -6.63 -2.07
N GLY A 207 -14.19 -6.49 -2.17
CA GLY A 207 -15.07 -7.50 -2.77
C GLY A 207 -14.68 -7.83 -4.22
N TYR A 208 -14.31 -6.81 -5.00
CA TYR A 208 -13.78 -6.99 -6.35
C TYR A 208 -12.47 -7.80 -6.35
N LEU A 209 -11.51 -7.46 -5.49
CA LEU A 209 -10.27 -8.23 -5.36
C LEU A 209 -10.52 -9.68 -4.95
N HIS A 210 -11.41 -9.92 -3.99
CA HIS A 210 -11.78 -11.26 -3.55
C HIS A 210 -12.42 -12.08 -4.68
N SER A 211 -13.22 -11.44 -5.56
CA SER A 211 -13.79 -12.08 -6.74
C SER A 211 -12.73 -12.54 -7.76
N LEU A 212 -11.55 -11.93 -7.73
CA LEU A 212 -10.38 -12.29 -8.53
C LEU A 212 -9.41 -13.23 -7.80
N HIS A 213 -9.80 -13.76 -6.64
CA HIS A 213 -8.95 -14.60 -5.78
C HIS A 213 -7.68 -13.87 -5.28
N ILE A 214 -7.82 -12.59 -4.95
CA ILE A 214 -6.77 -11.72 -4.43
C ILE A 214 -7.17 -11.26 -3.03
N VAL A 215 -6.31 -11.45 -2.05
CA VAL A 215 -6.47 -10.90 -0.68
C VAL A 215 -5.49 -9.75 -0.50
N TYR A 216 -5.95 -8.60 -0.03
CA TYR A 216 -5.21 -7.34 0.02
C TYR A 216 -4.21 -7.26 1.19
N ARG A 217 -4.63 -7.63 2.41
CA ARG A 217 -3.83 -7.85 3.64
C ARG A 217 -3.11 -6.63 4.26
N ASP A 218 -3.16 -5.44 3.68
CA ASP A 218 -2.54 -4.23 4.26
C ASP A 218 -3.46 -3.01 4.21
N LEU A 219 -4.75 -3.18 4.52
CA LEU A 219 -5.68 -2.06 4.59
C LEU A 219 -5.46 -1.25 5.87
N LYS A 220 -5.12 0.02 5.68
CA LYS A 220 -4.87 1.05 6.69
C LYS A 220 -5.06 2.45 6.08
N PRO A 221 -5.34 3.50 6.86
CA PRO A 221 -5.59 4.85 6.35
C PRO A 221 -4.47 5.43 5.47
N GLU A 222 -3.22 4.99 5.62
CA GLU A 222 -2.07 5.43 4.81
C GLU A 222 -2.10 4.87 3.39
N ASN A 223 -2.67 3.68 3.17
CA ASN A 223 -2.79 3.07 1.85
C ASN A 223 -4.07 3.47 1.11
N ILE A 224 -4.90 4.29 1.75
CA ILE A 224 -6.20 4.75 1.25
C ILE A 224 -6.04 6.22 0.87
N LEU A 225 -6.06 6.54 -0.43
CA LEU A 225 -5.95 7.91 -0.91
C LEU A 225 -7.33 8.46 -1.27
N LEU A 226 -7.47 9.78 -1.25
CA LEU A 226 -8.60 10.49 -1.84
C LEU A 226 -8.18 11.09 -3.18
N ASP A 227 -9.01 10.94 -4.21
CA ASP A 227 -8.83 11.67 -5.46
C ASP A 227 -9.34 13.12 -5.35
N SER A 228 -9.16 13.90 -6.42
CA SER A 228 -9.57 15.31 -6.46
C SER A 228 -11.07 15.52 -6.34
N ALA A 229 -11.88 14.50 -6.64
CA ALA A 229 -13.33 14.52 -6.48
C ALA A 229 -13.78 14.05 -5.08
N GLY A 230 -12.88 13.47 -4.29
CA GLY A 230 -13.14 13.00 -2.93
C GLY A 230 -13.53 11.53 -2.82
N HIS A 231 -13.35 10.75 -3.88
CA HIS A 231 -13.51 9.29 -3.84
C HIS A 231 -12.23 8.61 -3.34
N ILE A 232 -12.40 7.44 -2.73
CA ILE A 232 -11.31 6.62 -2.24
C ILE A 232 -10.62 5.89 -3.39
N VAL A 233 -9.30 5.78 -3.31
CA VAL A 233 -8.47 4.92 -4.16
C VAL A 233 -7.54 4.10 -3.27
N LEU A 234 -7.68 2.78 -3.27
CA LEU A 234 -6.73 1.88 -2.60
C LEU A 234 -5.45 1.78 -3.41
N THR A 235 -4.32 1.87 -2.72
CA THR A 235 -2.97 1.85 -3.30
C THR A 235 -2.11 0.77 -2.66
N ASP A 236 -0.85 0.62 -3.08
CA ASP A 236 0.15 -0.31 -2.51
C ASP A 236 -0.29 -1.79 -2.39
N PHE A 237 -0.16 -2.53 -3.49
CA PHE A 237 -0.54 -3.94 -3.58
C PHE A 237 0.61 -4.89 -3.18
N GLY A 238 1.67 -4.36 -2.56
CA GLY A 238 2.90 -5.09 -2.24
C GLY A 238 2.71 -6.30 -1.32
N LEU A 239 1.64 -6.30 -0.51
CA LEU A 239 1.30 -7.39 0.40
C LEU A 239 0.11 -8.23 -0.08
N CYS A 240 -0.39 -8.02 -1.30
CA CYS A 240 -1.46 -8.83 -1.83
C CYS A 240 -1.06 -10.31 -1.99
N LYS A 241 -2.03 -11.21 -1.85
CA LYS A 241 -1.87 -12.64 -2.11
C LYS A 241 -2.82 -13.06 -3.21
N GLU A 242 -2.27 -13.49 -4.34
CA GLU A 242 -3.04 -14.07 -5.43
C GLU A 242 -3.23 -15.58 -5.31
N GLY A 243 -4.19 -16.09 -6.08
CA GLY A 243 -4.39 -17.52 -6.31
C GLY A 243 -4.97 -18.22 -5.09
N LEU A 244 -5.56 -17.46 -4.17
CA LEU A 244 -6.24 -18.01 -3.01
C LEU A 244 -7.64 -18.45 -3.43
N ALA A 245 -7.81 -19.75 -3.66
CA ALA A 245 -9.12 -20.34 -3.92
C ALA A 245 -10.12 -19.94 -2.81
N PRO A 246 -11.45 -20.00 -3.06
CA PRO A 246 -12.46 -19.61 -2.07
C PRO A 246 -12.33 -20.30 -0.69
N THR A 247 -11.79 -21.52 -0.66
CA THR A 247 -11.50 -22.32 0.54
C THR A 247 -10.01 -22.36 0.92
N GLY A 248 -9.17 -21.66 0.16
CA GLY A 248 -7.73 -21.62 0.35
C GLY A 248 -7.31 -20.74 1.53
N THR A 249 -6.18 -21.08 2.13
CA THR A 249 -5.58 -20.31 3.22
C THR A 249 -4.12 -20.00 2.95
N THR A 250 -3.59 -18.97 3.60
CA THR A 250 -2.18 -18.61 3.61
C THR A 250 -1.69 -18.46 5.06
N THR A 251 -0.37 -18.54 5.27
CA THR A 251 0.24 -18.51 6.62
C THR A 251 1.26 -17.38 6.78
N THR A 252 1.47 -16.56 5.76
CA THR A 252 2.46 -15.46 5.81
C THR A 252 2.09 -14.45 6.88
N PHE A 253 2.97 -14.21 7.84
CA PHE A 253 2.80 -13.12 8.80
C PHE A 253 3.14 -11.78 8.14
N CYS A 254 2.14 -10.97 7.83
CA CYS A 254 2.29 -9.65 7.19
C CYS A 254 1.14 -8.71 7.57
N GLY A 255 1.34 -7.41 7.31
CA GLY A 255 0.39 -6.35 7.62
C GLY A 255 0.93 -5.39 8.69
N THR A 256 0.15 -4.36 8.98
CA THR A 256 0.54 -3.29 9.90
C THR A 256 0.01 -3.61 11.31
N PRO A 257 0.85 -3.53 12.37
CA PRO A 257 0.53 -4.06 13.71
C PRO A 257 -0.85 -3.68 14.28
N GLU A 258 -1.27 -2.44 14.08
CA GLU A 258 -2.53 -1.88 14.57
C GLU A 258 -3.78 -2.49 13.91
N TYR A 259 -3.63 -3.08 12.72
CA TYR A 259 -4.70 -3.61 11.87
C TYR A 259 -4.64 -5.13 11.70
N LEU A 260 -3.65 -5.81 12.30
CA LEU A 260 -3.52 -7.26 12.21
C LEU A 260 -4.74 -7.97 12.82
N ALA A 261 -5.29 -8.92 12.09
CA ALA A 261 -6.37 -9.78 12.58
C ALA A 261 -5.84 -10.78 13.63
N PRO A 262 -6.67 -11.23 14.59
CA PRO A 262 -6.28 -12.14 15.66
C PRO A 262 -5.63 -13.44 15.16
N GLU A 263 -6.16 -14.04 14.10
CA GLU A 263 -5.65 -15.27 13.50
C GLU A 263 -4.25 -15.10 12.90
N VAL A 264 -3.92 -13.91 12.37
CA VAL A 264 -2.59 -13.59 11.85
C VAL A 264 -1.60 -13.46 13.00
N LEU A 265 -1.99 -12.79 14.09
CA LEU A 265 -1.17 -12.69 15.32
C LEU A 265 -0.89 -14.05 15.95
N GLN A 266 -1.87 -14.95 15.90
CA GLN A 266 -1.76 -16.33 16.37
C GLN A 266 -1.00 -17.25 15.40
N LYS A 267 -0.51 -16.73 14.26
CA LYS A 267 0.18 -17.49 13.20
C LYS A 267 -0.66 -18.65 12.66
N GLN A 268 -1.98 -18.52 12.69
CA GLN A 268 -2.88 -19.50 12.11
C GLN A 268 -2.97 -19.29 10.60
N ALA A 269 -3.29 -20.35 9.86
CA ALA A 269 -3.64 -20.21 8.46
C ALA A 269 -4.92 -19.38 8.33
N TYR A 270 -4.89 -18.32 7.51
CA TYR A 270 -5.98 -17.36 7.36
C TYR A 270 -6.39 -17.22 5.89
N ASP A 271 -7.57 -16.63 5.67
CA ASP A 271 -8.18 -16.45 4.36
C ASP A 271 -8.54 -14.96 4.14
N ARG A 272 -9.37 -14.67 3.13
CA ARG A 272 -9.82 -13.31 2.78
C ARG A 272 -10.54 -12.55 3.90
N THR A 273 -11.05 -13.23 4.93
CA THR A 273 -11.74 -12.58 6.06
C THR A 273 -10.86 -11.64 6.89
N VAL A 274 -9.53 -11.69 6.72
CA VAL A 274 -8.61 -10.71 7.31
C VAL A 274 -8.85 -9.29 6.76
N ASP A 275 -9.25 -9.15 5.50
CA ASP A 275 -9.51 -7.84 4.92
C ASP A 275 -10.78 -7.19 5.51
N TRP A 276 -11.77 -8.01 5.87
CA TRP A 276 -12.96 -7.55 6.58
C TRP A 276 -12.66 -7.10 8.01
N TRP A 277 -11.72 -7.76 8.70
CA TRP A 277 -11.20 -7.27 9.99
C TRP A 277 -10.52 -5.91 9.83
N CYS A 278 -9.68 -5.75 8.81
CA CYS A 278 -9.01 -4.49 8.54
C CYS A 278 -10.02 -3.38 8.21
N LEU A 279 -11.06 -3.67 7.41
CA LEU A 279 -12.15 -2.72 7.14
C LEU A 279 -12.85 -2.30 8.43
N GLY A 280 -13.14 -3.24 9.33
CA GLY A 280 -13.70 -2.95 10.65
C GLY A 280 -12.79 -2.05 11.48
N SER A 281 -11.47 -2.29 11.43
CA SER A 281 -10.47 -1.50 12.16
C SER A 281 -10.36 -0.07 11.62
N VAL A 282 -10.32 0.10 10.29
CA VAL A 282 -10.31 1.42 9.63
C VAL A 282 -11.63 2.16 9.86
N LEU A 283 -12.78 1.49 9.77
CA LEU A 283 -14.08 2.09 10.06
C LEU A 283 -14.17 2.55 11.52
N TYR A 284 -13.70 1.73 12.45
CA TYR A 284 -13.62 2.10 13.86
C TYR A 284 -12.75 3.35 14.05
N GLU A 285 -11.58 3.38 13.43
CA GLU A 285 -10.67 4.53 13.51
C GLU A 285 -11.28 5.79 12.91
N MET A 286 -11.98 5.70 11.78
CA MET A 286 -12.73 6.84 11.23
C MET A 286 -13.75 7.38 12.24
N LEU A 287 -14.47 6.51 12.95
CA LEU A 287 -15.54 6.91 13.87
C LEU A 287 -15.05 7.36 15.26
N TYR A 288 -13.89 6.88 15.71
CA TYR A 288 -13.39 7.07 17.08
C TYR A 288 -11.99 7.67 17.19
N GLY A 289 -11.28 7.82 16.06
CA GLY A 289 -10.01 8.53 15.91
C GLY A 289 -8.75 7.71 16.21
N LEU A 290 -8.90 6.48 16.70
CA LEU A 290 -7.83 5.52 16.93
C LEU A 290 -8.30 4.10 16.61
N PRO A 291 -7.41 3.19 16.19
CA PRO A 291 -7.74 1.78 16.01
C PRO A 291 -8.32 1.15 17.30
N PRO A 292 -9.19 0.13 17.20
CA PRO A 292 -10.01 -0.37 18.32
C PRO A 292 -9.22 -0.89 19.51
N PHE A 293 -8.03 -1.44 19.26
CA PHE A 293 -7.20 -2.09 20.27
C PHE A 293 -5.84 -1.39 20.48
N TYR A 294 -5.71 -0.15 20.01
CA TYR A 294 -4.46 0.59 19.99
C TYR A 294 -3.81 0.70 21.39
N SER A 295 -2.51 0.44 21.46
CA SER A 295 -1.64 0.80 22.58
C SER A 295 -0.27 1.25 22.04
N ARG A 296 0.39 2.14 22.78
CA ARG A 296 1.79 2.53 22.51
C ARG A 296 2.78 1.40 22.75
N ASN A 297 2.38 0.39 23.52
CA ASN A 297 3.13 -0.85 23.72
C ASN A 297 2.59 -1.91 22.77
N THR A 298 3.42 -2.35 21.82
CA THR A 298 3.05 -3.34 20.81
C THR A 298 2.62 -4.68 21.41
N ALA A 299 3.26 -5.13 22.50
CA ALA A 299 2.87 -6.38 23.17
C ALA A 299 1.50 -6.26 23.84
N GLU A 300 1.22 -5.11 24.47
CA GLU A 300 -0.11 -4.83 25.02
C GLU A 300 -1.17 -4.72 23.92
N MET A 301 -0.84 -4.07 22.80
CA MET A 301 -1.72 -3.96 21.65
C MET A 301 -2.08 -5.34 21.09
N TYR A 302 -1.10 -6.23 20.91
CA TYR A 302 -1.36 -7.61 20.49
C TYR A 302 -2.23 -8.35 21.51
N ASN A 303 -1.96 -8.21 22.81
CA ASN A 303 -2.83 -8.77 23.84
C ASN A 303 -4.26 -8.20 23.77
N ASN A 304 -4.43 -6.91 23.48
CA ASN A 304 -5.73 -6.29 23.32
C ASN A 304 -6.47 -6.85 22.10
N ILE A 305 -5.80 -6.96 20.95
CA ILE A 305 -6.35 -7.56 19.72
C ILE A 305 -6.83 -8.99 19.97
N LEU A 306 -6.10 -9.77 20.79
CA LEU A 306 -6.46 -11.16 21.09
C LEU A 306 -7.55 -11.27 22.16
N ASN A 307 -7.51 -10.47 23.23
CA ASN A 307 -8.27 -10.77 24.45
C ASN A 307 -9.25 -9.67 24.89
N LYS A 308 -8.97 -8.40 24.58
CA LYS A 308 -9.82 -7.29 25.05
C LYS A 308 -11.14 -7.25 24.25
N PRO A 309 -12.30 -7.09 24.90
CA PRO A 309 -13.56 -6.90 24.19
C PRO A 309 -13.58 -5.56 23.44
N LEU A 310 -14.35 -5.52 22.35
CA LEU A 310 -14.59 -4.28 21.59
C LEU A 310 -15.38 -3.30 22.45
N ILE A 311 -14.97 -2.02 22.46
CA ILE A 311 -15.65 -0.96 23.21
C ILE A 311 -16.26 0.01 22.21
N LEU A 312 -17.58 0.17 22.23
CA LEU A 312 -18.31 1.09 21.35
C LEU A 312 -18.91 2.23 22.18
N LYS A 313 -18.64 3.47 21.76
CA LYS A 313 -19.20 4.67 22.42
C LYS A 313 -20.58 5.01 21.81
N PRO A 314 -21.41 5.79 22.50
CA PRO A 314 -22.79 6.04 22.07
C PRO A 314 -22.94 6.88 20.79
N ASN A 315 -21.87 7.44 20.22
CA ASN A 315 -21.89 8.36 19.07
C ASN A 315 -22.07 7.70 17.69
N VAL A 316 -22.31 6.39 17.63
CA VAL A 316 -22.54 5.61 16.40
C VAL A 316 -23.95 4.99 16.44
N SER A 317 -24.62 4.91 15.30
CA SER A 317 -25.94 4.29 15.15
C SER A 317 -25.91 2.79 15.51
N ASN A 318 -27.08 2.20 15.82
CA ASN A 318 -27.17 0.76 16.09
C ASN A 318 -26.65 -0.07 14.91
N ALA A 319 -27.01 0.31 13.68
CA ALA A 319 -26.49 -0.35 12.48
C ALA A 319 -24.96 -0.24 12.34
N GLY A 320 -24.37 0.90 12.73
CA GLY A 320 -22.91 1.04 12.76
C GLY A 320 -22.24 0.19 13.84
N ARG A 321 -22.88 0.05 15.01
CA ARG A 321 -22.39 -0.84 16.08
C ARG A 321 -22.45 -2.31 15.65
N GLU A 322 -23.58 -2.75 15.11
CA GLU A 322 -23.76 -4.12 14.60
C GLU A 322 -22.73 -4.45 13.51
N LEU A 323 -22.46 -3.50 12.59
CA LEU A 323 -21.44 -3.68 11.56
C LEU A 323 -20.04 -3.86 12.16
N LEU A 324 -19.66 -2.98 13.10
CA LEU A 324 -18.35 -3.06 13.77
C LEU A 324 -18.21 -4.35 14.58
N GLU A 325 -19.24 -4.76 15.31
CA GLU A 325 -19.26 -6.02 16.05
C GLU A 325 -19.14 -7.23 15.12
N GLY A 326 -19.76 -7.19 13.94
CA GLY A 326 -19.65 -8.24 12.93
C GLY A 326 -18.27 -8.32 12.28
N LEU A 327 -17.70 -7.19 11.86
CA LEU A 327 -16.38 -7.12 11.21
C LEU A 327 -15.23 -7.41 12.19
N LEU A 328 -15.35 -6.98 13.44
CA LEU A 328 -14.34 -7.15 14.49
C LEU A 328 -14.60 -8.38 15.37
N GLN A 329 -15.30 -9.39 14.85
CA GLN A 329 -15.32 -10.71 15.47
C GLN A 329 -13.92 -11.34 15.44
N LYS A 330 -13.43 -11.70 16.63
CA LYS A 330 -12.11 -12.31 16.78
C LYS A 330 -12.05 -13.72 16.20
N ASP A 331 -13.14 -14.47 16.32
CA ASP A 331 -13.32 -15.74 15.65
C ASP A 331 -13.70 -15.48 14.19
N ARG A 332 -12.78 -15.72 13.26
CA ARG A 332 -12.99 -15.51 11.83
C ARG A 332 -14.20 -16.27 11.26
N THR A 333 -14.57 -17.41 11.87
CA THR A 333 -15.70 -18.23 11.40
C THR A 333 -17.07 -17.61 11.69
N LYS A 334 -17.10 -16.61 12.57
CA LYS A 334 -18.28 -15.82 12.94
C LYS A 334 -18.24 -14.40 12.39
N ARG A 335 -17.15 -14.02 11.71
CA ARG A 335 -16.93 -12.69 11.20
C ARG A 335 -17.84 -12.41 10.01
N LEU A 336 -18.37 -11.20 9.96
CA LEU A 336 -19.10 -10.71 8.80
C LEU A 336 -18.21 -10.79 7.55
N GLY A 337 -18.74 -11.34 6.46
CA GLY A 337 -18.02 -11.62 5.22
C GLY A 337 -17.51 -13.06 5.10
N VAL A 338 -17.74 -13.94 6.10
CA VAL A 338 -17.33 -15.36 5.99
C VAL A 338 -18.27 -16.18 5.11
N LYS A 339 -19.58 -15.86 5.08
CA LYS A 339 -20.59 -16.68 4.40
C LYS A 339 -20.67 -16.40 2.91
N ASP A 340 -20.85 -15.14 2.55
CA ASP A 340 -21.04 -14.69 1.16
C ASP A 340 -20.19 -13.45 0.85
N ASP A 341 -19.06 -13.33 1.56
CA ASP A 341 -18.05 -12.30 1.33
C ASP A 341 -18.67 -10.88 1.27
N PHE A 342 -18.40 -10.15 0.19
CA PHE A 342 -18.91 -8.80 0.01
C PHE A 342 -20.45 -8.70 0.00
N MET A 343 -21.18 -9.75 -0.41
CA MET A 343 -22.65 -9.70 -0.46
C MET A 343 -23.27 -9.59 0.94
N GLU A 344 -22.63 -10.16 1.96
CA GLU A 344 -23.09 -10.04 3.34
C GLU A 344 -22.99 -8.58 3.83
N LEU A 345 -21.90 -7.90 3.45
CA LEU A 345 -21.73 -6.47 3.73
C LEU A 345 -22.70 -5.61 2.91
N LYS A 346 -22.87 -5.92 1.62
CA LYS A 346 -23.76 -5.19 0.71
C LYS A 346 -25.20 -5.10 1.24
N CYS A 347 -25.66 -6.16 1.89
CA CYS A 347 -27.01 -6.28 2.46
C CYS A 347 -27.12 -5.77 3.91
N HIS A 348 -26.02 -5.36 4.55
CA HIS A 348 -26.03 -4.92 5.94
C HIS A 348 -26.76 -3.58 6.11
N ALA A 349 -27.57 -3.44 7.17
CA ALA A 349 -28.41 -2.26 7.42
C ALA A 349 -27.64 -0.93 7.46
N PHE A 350 -26.37 -0.97 7.88
CA PHE A 350 -25.47 0.20 7.88
C PHE A 350 -25.31 0.83 6.50
N PHE A 351 -25.33 0.03 5.43
CA PHE A 351 -25.19 0.49 4.06
C PHE A 351 -26.54 0.70 3.35
N SER A 352 -27.68 0.56 4.04
CA SER A 352 -29.00 0.78 3.45
C SER A 352 -29.19 2.14 2.73
N PRO A 353 -28.53 3.25 3.12
CA PRO A 353 -28.64 4.51 2.37
C PRO A 353 -27.81 4.54 1.07
N ILE A 354 -26.98 3.54 0.80
CA ILE A 354 -26.06 3.50 -0.35
C ILE A 354 -26.71 2.74 -1.51
N ASN A 355 -26.89 3.41 -2.64
CA ASN A 355 -27.12 2.73 -3.92
C ASN A 355 -25.78 2.27 -4.48
N TRP A 356 -25.53 0.95 -4.46
CA TRP A 356 -24.27 0.37 -4.89
C TRP A 356 -23.96 0.56 -6.37
N ASP A 357 -24.98 0.62 -7.24
CA ASP A 357 -24.77 0.85 -8.66
C ASP A 357 -24.35 2.30 -8.93
N ASP A 358 -24.96 3.26 -8.22
CA ASP A 358 -24.56 4.66 -8.28
C ASP A 358 -23.20 4.90 -7.63
N LEU A 359 -22.86 4.16 -6.57
CA LEU A 359 -21.54 4.19 -5.95
C LEU A 359 -20.48 3.75 -6.97
N MET A 360 -20.67 2.58 -7.60
CA MET A 360 -19.76 2.03 -8.61
C MET A 360 -19.65 2.92 -9.84
N ALA A 361 -20.73 3.61 -10.23
CA ALA A 361 -20.74 4.57 -11.32
C ALA A 361 -20.21 5.97 -10.92
N ARG A 362 -19.73 6.14 -9.67
CA ARG A 362 -19.26 7.42 -9.09
C ARG A 362 -20.29 8.56 -9.21
N LYS A 363 -21.57 8.23 -9.10
CA LYS A 363 -22.69 9.21 -9.17
C LYS A 363 -23.07 9.76 -7.81
N ILE A 364 -22.71 9.08 -6.72
CA ILE A 364 -22.93 9.57 -5.37
C ILE A 364 -21.90 10.67 -5.09
N THR A 365 -22.38 11.87 -4.74
CA THR A 365 -21.52 13.00 -4.38
C THR A 365 -20.73 12.68 -3.10
N PRO A 366 -19.39 12.75 -3.13
CA PRO A 366 -18.59 12.53 -1.94
C PRO A 366 -18.88 13.54 -0.83
N PRO A 367 -18.91 13.10 0.44
CA PRO A 367 -19.21 13.95 1.59
C PRO A 367 -18.11 14.98 1.89
N TYR A 368 -16.92 14.79 1.32
CA TYR A 368 -15.80 15.71 1.40
C TYR A 368 -15.04 15.70 0.09
N ILE A 369 -14.80 16.89 -0.46
CA ILE A 369 -14.02 17.10 -1.68
C ILE A 369 -12.73 17.82 -1.27
N PRO A 370 -11.54 17.21 -1.46
CA PRO A 370 -10.27 17.85 -1.15
C PRO A 370 -10.07 19.14 -1.94
N SER A 371 -9.53 20.18 -1.31
CA SER A 371 -9.24 21.45 -1.99
C SER A 371 -7.97 21.33 -2.81
N VAL A 372 -8.10 21.10 -4.12
CA VAL A 372 -6.95 20.92 -5.03
C VAL A 372 -7.08 21.94 -6.18
N SER A 373 -6.03 22.75 -6.42
CA SER A 373 -6.05 23.78 -7.49
C SER A 373 -5.62 23.26 -8.87
N GLY A 374 -5.11 22.03 -8.95
CA GLY A 374 -4.72 21.38 -10.20
C GLY A 374 -3.81 20.16 -10.00
N PRO A 375 -3.37 19.50 -11.08
CA PRO A 375 -2.57 18.27 -11.01
C PRO A 375 -1.20 18.45 -10.33
N THR A 376 -0.65 19.66 -10.29
CA THR A 376 0.63 19.93 -9.64
C THR A 376 0.48 20.53 -8.23
N ASP A 377 -0.74 20.58 -7.70
CA ASP A 377 -0.97 21.01 -6.32
C ASP A 377 -0.55 19.92 -5.35
N LEU A 378 0.43 20.25 -4.50
CA LEU A 378 1.05 19.31 -3.57
C LEU A 378 0.71 19.58 -2.11
N ARG A 379 -0.31 20.40 -1.80
CA ARG A 379 -0.63 20.79 -0.42
C ARG A 379 -0.99 19.62 0.50
N HIS A 380 -1.44 18.51 -0.07
CA HIS A 380 -1.82 17.30 0.67
C HIS A 380 -0.68 16.26 0.75
N PHE A 381 0.51 16.57 0.23
CA PHE A 381 1.70 15.73 0.35
C PHE A 381 2.64 16.28 1.43
N ASP A 382 3.37 15.39 2.09
CA ASP A 382 4.30 15.78 3.16
C ASP A 382 5.41 16.71 2.59
N PRO A 383 5.61 17.92 3.15
CA PRO A 383 6.70 18.81 2.79
C PRO A 383 8.10 18.20 2.89
N GLU A 384 8.31 17.20 3.77
CA GLU A 384 9.56 16.45 3.85
C GLU A 384 9.93 15.81 2.50
N PHE A 385 8.95 15.44 1.68
CA PHE A 385 9.18 14.84 0.36
C PHE A 385 9.21 15.87 -0.76
N THR A 386 8.25 16.81 -0.78
CA THR A 386 8.06 17.75 -1.89
C THR A 386 9.19 18.79 -1.99
N HIS A 387 9.93 19.00 -0.90
CA HIS A 387 11.13 19.84 -0.85
C HIS A 387 12.41 19.12 -1.31
N LEU A 388 12.40 17.79 -1.45
CA LEU A 388 13.57 17.05 -1.94
C LEU A 388 13.80 17.31 -3.43
N PRO A 389 15.07 17.45 -3.87
CA PRO A 389 15.38 17.60 -5.28
C PRO A 389 15.13 16.30 -6.04
N VAL A 390 14.53 16.41 -7.23
CA VAL A 390 14.45 15.32 -8.20
C VAL A 390 15.85 15.10 -8.77
N THR A 391 16.38 13.89 -8.63
CA THR A 391 17.75 13.56 -9.05
C THR A 391 17.77 13.20 -10.54
N SER A 392 18.74 13.71 -11.30
CA SER A 392 18.89 13.45 -12.75
C SER A 392 19.25 12.00 -13.11
N SER A 393 19.64 11.18 -12.13
CA SER A 393 19.99 9.76 -12.33
C SER A 393 18.79 8.85 -12.66
N LEU A 394 17.58 9.41 -12.78
CA LEU A 394 16.37 8.67 -13.19
C LEU A 394 16.39 8.28 -14.67
N CYS A 395 17.10 9.04 -15.53
CA CYS A 395 17.14 8.78 -16.98
C CYS A 395 18.46 8.20 -17.49
N ASN A 396 19.57 8.32 -16.75
CA ASN A 396 20.91 7.94 -17.22
C ASN A 396 21.43 6.66 -16.55
N THR A 397 21.50 5.56 -17.31
CA THR A 397 22.22 4.34 -16.89
C THR A 397 23.21 3.80 -17.92
N ASP A 398 23.27 4.31 -19.14
CA ASP A 398 24.09 3.71 -20.20
C ASP A 398 25.59 4.00 -20.10
N GLY A 399 26.03 4.83 -19.12
CA GLY A 399 27.43 5.24 -18.95
C GLY A 399 28.10 4.88 -17.62
N LEU A 400 27.42 4.18 -16.71
CA LEU A 400 28.01 3.83 -15.40
C LEU A 400 28.79 2.51 -15.48
N LEU A 401 30.00 2.49 -14.92
CA LEU A 401 30.83 1.28 -14.71
C LEU A 401 29.97 0.15 -14.12
N VAL A 402 29.59 -0.80 -14.96
CA VAL A 402 28.70 -1.90 -14.59
C VAL A 402 29.46 -2.87 -13.71
N THR A 403 29.39 -2.67 -12.39
CA THR A 403 29.91 -3.64 -11.41
C THR A 403 29.22 -5.00 -11.59
N SER A 404 29.91 -6.08 -11.21
CA SER A 404 29.35 -7.45 -11.19
C SER A 404 28.01 -7.53 -10.46
N SER A 405 27.87 -6.80 -9.35
CA SER A 405 26.62 -6.72 -8.58
C SER A 405 25.44 -6.08 -9.34
N ILE A 406 25.70 -5.19 -10.31
CA ILE A 406 24.65 -4.57 -11.14
C ILE A 406 24.21 -5.54 -12.24
N LYS A 407 25.14 -6.33 -12.82
CA LYS A 407 24.79 -7.35 -13.83
C LYS A 407 23.89 -8.44 -13.25
N GLU A 408 24.21 -8.92 -12.05
CA GLU A 408 23.38 -9.90 -11.34
C GLU A 408 21.99 -9.32 -11.03
N ALA A 409 21.92 -8.07 -10.57
CA ALA A 409 20.66 -7.40 -10.32
C ALA A 409 19.82 -7.17 -11.59
N ALA A 410 20.46 -6.90 -12.73
CA ALA A 410 19.79 -6.64 -14.00
C ALA A 410 18.93 -7.84 -14.45
N GLY A 411 19.43 -9.06 -14.30
CA GLY A 411 18.73 -10.30 -14.68
C GLY A 411 17.70 -10.82 -13.67
N ALA A 412 17.61 -10.20 -12.48
CA ALA A 412 16.77 -10.74 -11.40
C ALA A 412 15.26 -10.50 -11.57
N PHE A 413 14.82 -9.70 -12.54
CA PHE A 413 13.40 -9.35 -12.72
C PHE A 413 12.93 -9.65 -14.15
N PRO A 414 12.98 -10.92 -14.59
CA PRO A 414 12.55 -11.29 -15.93
C PRO A 414 11.06 -11.01 -16.10
N GLY A 415 10.71 -10.52 -17.29
CA GLY A 415 9.32 -10.24 -17.63
C GLY A 415 8.69 -9.12 -16.83
N PHE A 416 9.44 -8.23 -16.16
CA PHE A 416 8.89 -7.07 -15.43
C PHE A 416 8.33 -5.97 -16.35
N SER A 417 8.82 -5.85 -17.60
CA SER A 417 8.33 -4.80 -18.48
C SER A 417 6.90 -5.10 -18.98
N TYR A 418 6.04 -4.09 -18.98
CA TYR A 418 4.65 -4.12 -19.46
C TYR A 418 4.22 -2.72 -19.91
N GLY A 419 3.52 -2.66 -21.04
CA GLY A 419 2.70 -1.53 -21.45
C GLY A 419 1.46 -2.04 -22.18
N PRO A 420 0.26 -1.54 -21.88
CA PRO A 420 -0.95 -1.92 -22.60
C PRO A 420 -0.80 -1.57 -24.09
N ALA A 421 -1.29 -2.47 -24.96
CA ALA A 421 -1.19 -2.29 -26.41
C ALA A 421 -2.06 -1.13 -26.96
N ASP A 422 -2.97 -0.60 -26.13
CA ASP A 422 -4.04 0.31 -26.55
C ASP A 422 -3.72 1.81 -26.32
N GLY A 423 -2.45 2.18 -26.13
CA GLY A 423 -2.03 3.57 -25.84
C GLY A 423 -1.96 4.54 -27.04
N PHE A 424 -2.31 4.10 -28.25
CA PHE A 424 -2.32 4.94 -29.46
C PHE A 424 -3.69 4.87 -30.15
N MET A 425 -4.70 5.53 -29.58
CA MET A 425 -5.88 5.99 -30.32
C MET A 425 -6.36 7.36 -29.84
#